data_AF-A0A355E0Y7-F1
#
_entry.id   AF-A0A355E0Y7-F1
#
_cell.length_a   1.000
_cell.length_b   1.000
_cell.length_c   1.000
_cell.angle_alpha   90.00
_cell.angle_beta   90.00
_cell.angle_gamma   90.00
#
_symmetry.space_group_name_H-M   'P 1'
#
loop_
_entity.id
_entity.type
_entity.pdbx_description
1 polymer ?
#
loop_
_entity_poly.entity_id
_entity_poly.type
_entity_poly.pdbx_seq_one_letter_code
_entity_poly.pdbx_strand_id
1 'polypeptide(L)' 'MRPVRREEIVDYETYSEGREAFRARVLEVKRARRVHLGESLTLLFENTLTIRYQIQ' A
#
# COMPACT_ATOMS: atom_id res chain seq x y z
N MET A 1 6.91 11.36 5.47
CA MET A 1 6.53 9.93 5.65
C MET A 1 7.68 9.22 6.34
N ARG A 2 7.41 8.29 7.28
CA ARG A 2 8.46 7.42 7.84
C ARG A 2 8.92 6.42 6.77
N PRO A 3 10.23 6.22 6.53
CA PRO A 3 10.71 5.19 5.60
C PRO A 3 10.24 3.78 5.99
N VAL A 4 10.03 2.92 5.00
CA VAL A 4 9.83 1.48 5.23
C VAL A 4 11.18 0.87 5.58
N ARG A 5 11.25 0.14 6.69
CA ARG A 5 12.47 -0.56 7.13
C ARG A 5 12.48 -2.00 6.65
N ARG A 6 13.66 -2.60 6.55
CA ARG A 6 13.82 -3.98 6.05
C ARG A 6 13.07 -4.99 6.91
N GLU A 7 13.03 -4.77 8.21
CA GLU A 7 12.34 -5.62 9.20
C GLU A 7 10.81 -5.61 9.04
N GLU A 8 10.25 -4.69 8.25
CA GLU A 8 8.81 -4.65 7.95
C GLU A 8 8.46 -5.47 6.70
N ILE A 9 9.45 -5.89 5.92
CA ILE A 9 9.26 -6.73 4.72
C ILE A 9 9.40 -8.18 5.15
N VAL A 10 8.34 -8.96 4.93
CA VAL A 10 8.30 -10.37 5.29
C VAL A 10 8.75 -11.22 4.12
N ASP A 11 9.05 -12.49 4.36
CA ASP A 11 9.30 -13.45 3.28
C ASP A 11 8.03 -13.74 2.47
N TYR A 12 8.22 -14.47 1.37
CA TYR A 12 7.15 -14.76 0.41
C TYR A 12 6.02 -15.61 1.01
N GLU A 13 6.33 -16.60 1.85
CA GLU A 13 5.35 -17.51 2.41
C GLU A 13 4.44 -16.75 3.39
N THR A 14 5.06 -16.05 4.35
CA THR A 14 4.35 -15.20 5.31
C THR A 14 3.49 -14.13 4.61
N TYR A 15 4.00 -13.52 3.53
CA TYR A 15 3.22 -12.56 2.76
C TYR A 15 2.03 -13.22 2.07
N SER A 16 2.25 -14.37 1.43
CA SER A 16 1.23 -15.08 0.66
C SER A 16 0.05 -15.49 1.53
N GLU A 17 0.31 -15.99 2.74
CA GLU A 17 -0.73 -16.35 3.71
C GLU A 17 -1.57 -15.14 4.16
N GLY A 18 -0.93 -13.99 4.39
CA GLY A 18 -1.58 -12.77 4.87
C GLY A 18 -2.08 -11.81 3.78
N ARG A 19 -1.86 -12.13 2.50
CA ARG A 19 -1.94 -11.17 1.39
C ARG A 19 -3.31 -10.54 1.26
N GLU A 20 -4.38 -11.32 1.33
CA GLU A 20 -5.74 -10.82 1.12
C GLU A 20 -6.16 -9.80 2.20
N ALA A 21 -5.90 -10.13 3.47
CA ALA A 21 -6.20 -9.22 4.58
C ALA A 21 -5.35 -7.94 4.50
N PHE A 22 -4.07 -8.07 4.16
CA PHE A 22 -3.18 -6.92 4.01
C PHE A 22 -3.60 -6.03 2.83
N ARG A 23 -3.94 -6.63 1.69
CA ARG A 23 -4.45 -5.93 0.51
C ARG A 23 -5.74 -5.18 0.81
N ALA A 24 -6.71 -5.82 1.48
CA ALA A 24 -7.97 -5.18 1.85
C ALA A 24 -7.74 -3.92 2.71
N ARG A 25 -6.87 -4.02 3.73
CA ARG A 25 -6.46 -2.88 4.56
C ARG A 25 -5.80 -1.77 3.74
N VAL A 26 -4.91 -2.11 2.81
CA VAL A 26 -4.22 -1.12 1.98
C VAL A 26 -5.19 -0.42 1.03
N LEU A 27 -6.12 -1.15 0.42
CA LEU A 27 -7.13 -0.57 -0.47
C LEU A 27 -8.03 0.43 0.26
N GLU A 28 -8.43 0.11 1.50
CA GLU A 28 -9.19 1.04 2.33
C GLU A 28 -8.40 2.33 2.59
N VAL A 29 -7.12 2.21 2.95
CA VAL A 29 -6.25 3.38 3.14
C VAL A 29 -6.04 4.16 1.84
N LYS A 30 -5.96 3.49 0.67
CA LYS A 30 -5.84 4.14 -0.64
C LYS A 30 -7.08 4.94 -1.01
N ARG A 31 -8.29 4.55 -0.60
CA ARG A 31 -9.54 5.25 -0.94
C ARG A 31 -9.50 6.73 -0.54
N ALA A 32 -9.15 7.02 0.71
CA ALA A 32 -9.05 8.39 1.22
C ALA A 32 -7.86 9.19 0.65
N ARG A 33 -6.99 8.56 -0.15
CA ARG A 33 -5.73 9.13 -0.67
C ARG A 33 -5.70 9.25 -2.18
N ARG A 34 -6.77 8.85 -2.86
CA ARG A 34 -6.92 9.00 -4.30
C ARG A 34 -7.64 10.31 -4.59
N VAL A 35 -7.03 11.11 -5.45
CA VAL A 35 -7.61 12.36 -5.95
C VAL A 35 -7.66 12.27 -7.48
N HIS A 36 -8.85 12.43 -8.05
CA HIS A 36 -9.00 12.54 -9.49
C HIS A 36 -8.61 13.95 -9.93
N LEU A 37 -7.79 14.05 -10.98
CA LEU A 37 -7.38 15.30 -11.60
C LEU A 37 -7.90 15.32 -13.04
N GLY A 38 -9.05 15.94 -13.24
CA GLY A 38 -9.79 15.83 -14.49
C GLY A 38 -10.24 14.39 -14.77
N GLU A 39 -10.43 14.06 -16.04
CA GLU A 39 -11.01 12.78 -16.46
C GLU A 39 -9.98 11.64 -16.53
N SER A 40 -8.72 11.96 -16.81
CA SER A 40 -7.71 10.96 -17.20
C SER A 40 -6.64 10.69 -16.16
N LEU A 41 -6.51 11.54 -15.13
CA LEU A 41 -5.44 11.42 -14.14
C LEU A 41 -6.01 11.11 -12.76
N THR A 42 -5.32 10.21 -12.06
CA THR A 42 -5.56 9.92 -10.65
C THR A 42 -4.24 10.04 -9.90
N LEU A 43 -4.21 10.90 -8.90
CA LEU A 43 -3.10 11.05 -7.98
C LEU A 43 -3.34 10.16 -6.76
N LEU A 44 -2.33 9.41 -6.36
CA LEU A 44 -2.34 8.65 -5.10
C LEU A 44 -1.29 9.24 -4.15
N PHE A 45 -1.76 9.80 -3.04
CA PHE A 45 -0.88 10.35 -2.01
C PHE A 45 -0.35 9.24 -1.11
N GLU A 46 0.89 8.83 -1.36
CA GLU A 46 1.52 7.68 -0.70
C GLU A 46 1.83 7.92 0.79
N ASN A 47 1.82 6.82 1.56
CA ASN A 47 2.30 6.76 2.93
C ASN A 47 3.10 5.46 3.16
N THR A 48 3.63 5.28 4.38
CA THR A 48 4.46 4.11 4.68
C THR A 48 3.75 2.78 4.41
N LEU A 49 2.43 2.69 4.63
CA LEU A 49 1.68 1.46 4.40
C LEU A 49 1.49 1.18 2.90
N THR A 50 1.16 2.20 2.10
CA THR A 50 0.94 2.03 0.67
C THR A 50 2.24 1.75 -0.08
N ILE A 51 3.36 2.35 0.36
CA ILE A 51 4.70 2.03 -0.14
C ILE A 51 5.13 0.63 0.29
N ARG A 52 4.91 0.21 1.55
CA ARG A 52 5.21 -1.16 1.99
C ARG A 52 4.48 -2.19 1.13
N TYR A 53 3.22 -1.92 0.77
CA TYR A 53 2.45 -2.78 -0.12
C TYR A 53 2.98 -2.84 -1.56
N GLN A 54 3.70 -1.82 -2.04
CA GLN A 54 4.32 -1.86 -3.37
C GLN A 54 5.64 -2.66 -3.38
N ILE A 55 6.29 -2.80 -2.22
CA ILE A 55 7.52 -3.59 -2.06
C ILE A 55 7.22 -5.09 -1.92
N GLN A 56 6.12 -5.41 -1.23
CA GLN A 56 5.69 -6.79 -0.93
C GLN A 56 4.99 -7.45 -2.12
#